data_AF-A0AAD7BMD9-F1
#
_entry.id   AF-A0AAD7BMD9-F1
#
_cell.length_a   1.000
_cell.length_b   1.000
_cell.length_c   1.000
_cell.angle_alpha   90.00
_cell.angle_beta   90.00
_cell.angle_gamma   90.00
#
_symmetry.space_group_name_H-M   'P 1'
#
loop_
_entity.id
_entity.type
_entity.pdbx_description
1 polymer ?
#
loop_
_entity_poly.entity_id
_entity_poly.type
_entity_poly.pdbx_seq_one_letter_code
_entity_poly.pdbx_strand_id
1 'polypeptide(L)'
;MIFAFGHSEDTYFIGNGKRSFWTGVPNSLATYLRKNHPLRALSFGEESWFYSEAPHDGTNGIHSLAPDTPHRYPDVQDIFDSGEPINWIAFGPDGQYVVDTKDKIYHSNPGAVRRKRGGAQIPLRCASFGWNGSWIYVDEDGTVRSGGLAGTIKSALKTKAIRVSGSCISTPDLTLRRMSN
;
A
#
# COMPACT_ATOMS: atom_id res chain seq x y z
N MET A 1 -6.70 8.96 8.12
CA MET A 1 -7.72 8.41 7.19
C MET A 1 -7.02 7.37 6.36
N ILE A 2 -7.62 6.19 6.22
CA ILE A 2 -7.08 5.01 5.53
C ILE A 2 -8.14 4.62 4.49
N PHE A 3 -7.72 4.41 3.26
CA PHE A 3 -8.54 3.86 2.17
C PHE A 3 -7.78 2.69 1.58
N ALA A 4 -8.43 1.64 1.14
CA ALA A 4 -7.78 0.52 0.47
C ALA A 4 -8.71 -0.03 -0.58
N PHE A 5 -8.22 -0.24 -1.80
CA PHE A 5 -9.01 -0.79 -2.90
C PHE A 5 -8.42 -2.13 -3.33
N GLY A 6 -9.28 -3.14 -3.43
CA GLY A 6 -8.92 -4.49 -3.85
C GLY A 6 -8.95 -4.69 -5.35
N HIS A 7 -8.69 -5.94 -5.75
CA HIS A 7 -8.62 -6.34 -7.16
C HIS A 7 -9.97 -6.24 -7.89
N SER A 8 -11.08 -6.52 -7.20
CA SER A 8 -12.41 -6.37 -7.78
C SER A 8 -12.99 -4.98 -7.53
N GLU A 9 -13.87 -4.53 -8.44
CA GLU A 9 -14.56 -3.23 -8.34
C GLU A 9 -15.34 -3.06 -7.03
N ASP A 10 -15.75 -4.17 -6.41
CA ASP A 10 -16.54 -4.20 -5.19
C ASP A 10 -15.72 -4.43 -3.91
N THR A 11 -14.38 -4.53 -3.99
CA THR A 11 -13.54 -4.71 -2.80
C THR A 11 -12.93 -3.40 -2.38
N TYR A 12 -13.35 -2.87 -1.25
CA TYR A 12 -12.72 -1.69 -0.67
C TYR A 12 -12.84 -1.63 0.85
N PHE A 13 -12.02 -0.77 1.44
CA PHE A 13 -12.10 -0.29 2.81
C PHE A 13 -11.90 1.22 2.85
N ILE A 14 -12.65 1.92 3.69
CA ILE A 14 -12.50 3.35 3.95
C ILE A 14 -12.69 3.56 5.45
N GLY A 15 -11.75 4.23 6.12
CA GLY A 15 -11.82 4.50 7.56
C GLY A 15 -11.14 5.80 7.97
N ASN A 16 -11.68 6.45 9.01
CA ASN A 16 -11.19 7.73 9.50
C ASN A 16 -10.78 7.71 10.99
N GLY A 17 -10.55 6.51 11.55
CA GLY A 17 -10.19 6.30 12.96
C GLY A 17 -11.38 6.36 13.93
N LYS A 18 -12.56 6.84 13.49
CA LYS A 18 -13.81 6.80 14.27
C LYS A 18 -14.83 5.84 13.69
N ARG A 19 -14.85 5.73 12.36
CA ARG A 19 -15.74 4.86 11.59
C ARG A 19 -14.95 4.22 10.46
N SER A 20 -15.41 3.06 10.04
CA SER A 20 -14.91 2.32 8.90
C SER A 20 -16.08 1.72 8.11
N PHE A 21 -15.91 1.65 6.80
CA PHE A 21 -16.84 1.08 5.84
C PHE A 21 -16.05 0.19 4.89
N TRP A 22 -16.58 -0.98 4.57
CA TRP A 22 -15.92 -1.90 3.65
C TRP A 22 -16.92 -2.83 2.99
N THR A 23 -16.55 -3.35 1.83
CA THR A 23 -17.31 -4.34 1.05
C THR A 23 -16.33 -5.21 0.27
N GLY A 24 -16.77 -6.38 -0.16
CA GLY A 24 -15.98 -7.34 -0.93
C GLY A 24 -14.77 -7.92 -0.20
N VAL A 25 -14.53 -7.55 1.06
CA VAL A 25 -13.35 -8.03 1.80
C VAL A 25 -13.51 -9.51 2.20
N PRO A 26 -12.43 -10.31 2.15
CA PRO A 26 -12.47 -11.69 2.57
C PRO A 26 -12.92 -11.85 4.04
N ASN A 27 -13.61 -12.95 4.35
CA ASN A 27 -14.08 -13.25 5.71
C ASN A 27 -12.96 -13.30 6.76
N SER A 28 -11.78 -13.78 6.36
CA SER A 28 -10.57 -13.81 7.19
C SER A 28 -10.17 -12.40 7.63
N LEU A 29 -10.20 -11.42 6.73
CA LEU A 29 -9.94 -10.01 7.04
C LEU A 29 -11.10 -9.36 7.79
N ALA A 30 -12.35 -9.64 7.41
CA ALA A 30 -13.55 -9.04 8.00
C ALA A 30 -13.63 -9.27 9.52
N THR A 31 -13.11 -10.41 10.01
CA THR A 31 -13.04 -10.72 11.45
C THR A 31 -12.20 -9.70 12.22
N TYR A 32 -11.11 -9.19 11.64
CA TYR A 32 -10.30 -8.14 12.26
C TYR A 32 -11.00 -6.78 12.18
N LEU A 33 -11.54 -6.43 11.01
CA LEU A 33 -12.17 -5.12 10.78
C LEU A 33 -13.40 -4.88 11.69
N ARG A 34 -14.17 -5.92 12.01
CA ARG A 34 -15.33 -5.83 12.92
C ARG A 34 -14.95 -5.46 14.35
N LYS A 35 -13.72 -5.71 14.80
CA LYS A 35 -13.27 -5.36 16.16
C LYS A 35 -13.11 -3.84 16.35
N ASN A 36 -13.12 -3.05 15.27
CA ASN A 36 -13.03 -1.59 15.28
C ASN A 36 -11.80 -1.04 16.04
N HIS A 37 -10.66 -1.69 15.85
CA HIS A 37 -9.39 -1.26 16.42
C HIS A 37 -8.75 -0.15 15.57
N PRO A 38 -7.85 0.67 16.16
CA PRO A 38 -7.11 1.68 15.41
C PRO A 38 -6.20 1.02 14.37
N LEU A 39 -6.65 1.02 13.12
CA LEU A 39 -5.87 0.58 11.97
C LEU A 39 -4.66 1.48 11.74
N ARG A 40 -3.50 0.86 11.50
CA ARG A 40 -2.26 1.53 11.11
C ARG A 40 -2.03 1.40 9.60
N ALA A 41 -2.21 0.21 9.05
CA ALA A 41 -2.11 -0.03 7.62
C ALA A 41 -3.08 -1.13 7.16
N LEU A 42 -3.54 -1.00 5.93
CA LEU A 42 -4.35 -1.99 5.23
C LEU A 42 -3.96 -1.97 3.76
N SER A 43 -3.82 -3.12 3.13
CA SER A 43 -3.48 -3.19 1.71
C SER A 43 -4.15 -4.40 1.08
N PHE A 44 -4.50 -4.29 -0.19
CA PHE A 44 -5.02 -5.38 -1.00
C PHE A 44 -4.10 -5.62 -2.19
N GLY A 45 -3.90 -6.89 -2.53
CA GLY A 45 -3.19 -7.38 -3.71
C GLY A 45 -4.02 -8.39 -4.49
N GLU A 46 -3.42 -9.00 -5.51
CA GLU A 46 -4.01 -10.15 -6.19
C GLU A 46 -4.08 -11.32 -5.20
N GLU A 47 -5.29 -11.76 -4.85
CA GLU A 47 -5.53 -12.87 -3.91
C GLU A 47 -4.87 -12.68 -2.52
N SER A 48 -4.48 -11.45 -2.18
CA SER A 48 -3.75 -11.15 -0.95
C SER A 48 -4.26 -9.88 -0.28
N TRP A 49 -3.97 -9.75 1.00
CA TRP A 49 -4.22 -8.58 1.81
C TRP A 49 -3.23 -8.54 2.97
N PHE A 50 -2.96 -7.33 3.45
CA PHE A 50 -2.17 -7.09 4.65
C PHE A 50 -2.97 -6.20 5.59
N TYR A 51 -2.97 -6.54 6.88
CA TYR A 51 -3.62 -5.79 7.95
C TYR A 51 -2.62 -5.52 9.07
N SER A 52 -2.61 -4.28 9.55
CA SER A 52 -1.84 -3.87 10.71
C SER A 52 -2.70 -2.92 11.55
N GLU A 53 -2.83 -3.23 12.83
CA GLU A 53 -3.34 -2.29 13.83
C GLU A 53 -2.21 -1.61 14.59
N ALA A 54 -2.52 -0.44 15.13
CA ALA A 54 -1.64 0.23 16.06
C ALA A 54 -1.66 -0.50 17.42
N PRO A 55 -0.54 -0.50 18.16
CA PRO A 55 -0.50 -0.97 19.55
C PRO A 55 -1.59 -0.31 20.40
N HIS A 56 -2.27 -1.09 21.22
CA HIS A 56 -3.27 -0.62 22.18
C HIS A 56 -3.28 -1.51 23.43
N ASP A 57 -3.60 -0.94 24.59
CA ASP A 57 -3.78 -1.66 25.87
C ASP A 57 -2.64 -2.64 26.24
N GLY A 58 -1.39 -2.21 26.08
CA GLY A 58 -0.22 -3.04 26.43
C GLY A 58 0.06 -4.20 25.47
N THR A 59 -0.67 -4.31 24.35
CA THR A 59 -0.37 -5.23 23.25
C THR A 59 0.54 -4.55 22.22
N ASN A 60 1.34 -5.34 21.52
CA ASN A 60 2.22 -4.85 20.44
C ASN A 60 1.46 -4.54 19.13
N GLY A 61 0.12 -4.60 19.14
CA GLY A 61 -0.72 -4.60 17.94
C GLY A 61 -0.70 -5.96 17.22
N ILE A 62 -1.71 -6.16 16.38
CA ILE A 62 -1.84 -7.31 15.48
C ILE A 62 -1.35 -6.95 14.08
N HIS A 63 -0.56 -7.86 13.51
CA HIS A 63 -0.19 -7.87 12.10
C HIS A 63 -0.66 -9.19 11.49
N SER A 64 -1.37 -9.11 10.38
CA SER A 64 -1.90 -10.28 9.69
C SER A 64 -1.72 -10.13 8.18
N LEU A 65 -1.49 -11.28 7.55
CA LEU A 65 -1.29 -11.41 6.11
C LEU A 65 -2.26 -12.47 5.57
N ALA A 66 -2.73 -12.31 4.33
CA ALA A 66 -3.60 -13.30 3.72
C ALA A 66 -2.89 -14.67 3.63
N PRO A 67 -3.59 -15.79 3.91
CA PRO A 67 -3.00 -17.12 3.81
C PRO A 67 -2.42 -17.46 2.43
N ASP A 68 -3.02 -16.91 1.36
CA ASP A 68 -2.61 -17.18 -0.02
C ASP A 68 -1.51 -16.24 -0.52
N THR A 69 -1.02 -15.32 0.33
CA THR A 69 0.09 -14.42 -0.04
C THR A 69 1.33 -15.14 -0.57
N PRO A 70 1.77 -16.30 -0.03
CA PRO A 70 2.94 -17.00 -0.55
C PRO A 70 2.82 -17.40 -2.02
N HIS A 71 1.60 -17.55 -2.54
CA HIS A 71 1.38 -17.93 -3.93
C HIS A 71 1.72 -16.78 -4.90
N ARG A 72 1.37 -15.54 -4.54
CA ARG A 72 1.53 -14.36 -5.40
C ARG A 72 2.72 -13.49 -5.03
N TYR A 73 3.07 -13.45 -3.74
CA TYR A 73 4.09 -12.59 -3.16
C TYR A 73 4.96 -13.38 -2.16
N PRO A 74 5.71 -14.42 -2.60
CA PRO A 74 6.50 -15.27 -1.70
C PRO A 74 7.51 -14.46 -0.87
N ASP A 75 8.19 -13.47 -1.48
CA ASP A 75 9.14 -12.62 -0.74
C ASP A 75 8.47 -11.79 0.36
N VAL A 76 7.20 -11.41 0.19
CA VAL A 76 6.44 -10.69 1.23
C VAL A 76 6.14 -11.62 2.40
N GLN A 77 5.86 -12.90 2.14
CA GLN A 77 5.73 -13.90 3.19
C GLN A 77 7.03 -14.03 3.98
N ASP A 78 8.18 -14.16 3.31
CA ASP A 78 9.48 -14.28 3.98
C ASP A 78 9.78 -13.06 4.87
N ILE A 79 9.45 -11.85 4.40
CA ILE A 79 9.60 -10.62 5.19
C ILE A 79 8.65 -10.64 6.39
N PHE A 80 7.40 -11.08 6.22
CA PHE A 80 6.44 -11.20 7.32
C PHE A 80 6.91 -12.22 8.38
N ASP A 81 7.42 -13.37 7.95
CA ASP A 81 7.89 -14.45 8.82
C ASP A 81 9.20 -14.11 9.54
N SER A 82 9.97 -13.14 9.04
CA SER A 82 11.15 -12.61 9.73
C SER A 82 10.85 -11.97 11.08
N GLY A 83 9.59 -11.60 11.33
CA GLY A 83 9.15 -10.88 12.53
C GLY A 83 9.54 -9.41 12.55
N GLU A 84 10.14 -8.88 11.48
CA GLU A 84 10.44 -7.46 11.35
C GLU A 84 9.14 -6.62 11.35
N PRO A 85 9.04 -5.54 12.15
CA PRO A 85 7.85 -4.70 12.16
C PRO A 85 7.60 -4.05 10.80
N ILE A 86 6.52 -4.45 10.15
CA ILE A 86 6.06 -3.88 8.89
C ILE A 86 5.22 -2.64 9.20
N ASN A 87 5.65 -1.49 8.68
CA ASN A 87 4.92 -0.23 8.82
C ASN A 87 3.74 -0.17 7.84
N TRP A 88 3.95 -0.58 6.59
CA TRP A 88 2.93 -0.69 5.55
C TRP A 88 3.44 -1.51 4.35
N ILE A 89 2.50 -1.97 3.51
CA ILE A 89 2.76 -2.71 2.27
C ILE A 89 1.93 -2.11 1.14
N ALA A 90 2.51 -2.01 -0.05
CA ALA A 90 1.78 -1.81 -1.28
C ALA A 90 1.95 -3.06 -2.16
N PHE A 91 0.86 -3.76 -2.43
CA PHE A 91 0.81 -4.82 -3.43
C PHE A 91 0.49 -4.23 -4.81
N GLY A 92 1.04 -4.86 -5.83
CA GLY A 92 0.82 -4.55 -7.24
C GLY A 92 0.59 -5.83 -8.06
N PRO A 93 0.29 -5.66 -9.36
CA PRO A 93 0.06 -6.79 -10.26
C PRO A 93 1.32 -7.63 -10.47
N ASP A 94 1.16 -8.88 -10.90
CA ASP A 94 2.27 -9.77 -11.29
C ASP A 94 3.32 -9.97 -10.18
N GLY A 95 2.88 -10.03 -8.92
CA GLY A 95 3.79 -10.17 -7.77
C GLY A 95 4.56 -8.89 -7.42
N GLN A 96 4.20 -7.73 -7.99
CA GLN A 96 4.85 -6.48 -7.64
C GLN A 96 4.56 -6.08 -6.19
N TYR A 97 5.58 -5.62 -5.45
CA TYR A 97 5.37 -5.17 -4.08
C TYR A 97 6.36 -4.09 -3.65
N VAL A 98 5.97 -3.35 -2.61
CA VAL A 98 6.86 -2.58 -1.74
C VAL A 98 6.46 -2.86 -0.29
N VAL A 99 7.42 -3.25 0.53
CA VAL A 99 7.25 -3.41 1.98
C VAL A 99 8.17 -2.43 2.68
N ASP A 100 7.58 -1.55 3.48
CA ASP A 100 8.32 -0.64 4.36
C ASP A 100 8.36 -1.24 5.77
N THR A 101 9.57 -1.41 6.27
CA THR A 101 9.84 -1.86 7.63
C THR A 101 10.61 -0.78 8.38
N LYS A 102 10.93 -1.04 9.64
CA LYS A 102 11.76 -0.13 10.44
C LYS A 102 13.17 0.02 9.86
N ASP A 103 13.79 -1.06 9.40
CA ASP A 103 15.21 -1.07 9.05
C ASP A 103 15.44 -0.99 7.54
N LYS A 104 14.44 -1.34 6.72
CA LYS A 104 14.62 -1.52 5.28
C LYS A 104 13.34 -1.25 4.50
N ILE A 105 13.52 -0.95 3.21
CA ILE A 105 12.43 -1.02 2.24
C ILE A 105 12.74 -2.17 1.28
N TYR A 106 11.84 -3.13 1.21
CA TYR A 106 11.88 -4.22 0.25
C TYR A 106 10.99 -3.87 -0.93
N HIS A 107 11.40 -4.27 -2.12
CA HIS A 107 10.66 -3.99 -3.35
C HIS A 107 11.01 -5.03 -4.41
N SER A 108 10.02 -5.42 -5.21
CA SER A 108 10.25 -6.35 -6.33
C SER A 108 10.71 -5.65 -7.60
N ASN A 109 10.57 -4.33 -7.70
CA ASN A 109 10.88 -3.57 -8.91
C ASN A 109 12.26 -2.90 -8.82
N PRO A 110 13.26 -3.30 -9.62
CA PRO A 110 14.59 -2.65 -9.65
C PRO A 110 14.54 -1.18 -10.06
N GLY A 111 13.55 -0.78 -10.86
CA GLY A 111 13.30 0.60 -11.28
C GLY A 111 12.82 1.50 -10.13
N ALA A 112 12.40 0.92 -9.01
CA ALA A 112 12.11 1.58 -7.74
C ALA A 112 13.41 1.96 -6.99
N VAL A 113 14.42 2.50 -7.68
CA VAL A 113 15.79 2.67 -7.18
C VAL A 113 15.84 3.40 -5.82
N ARG A 114 16.61 2.84 -4.88
CA ARG A 114 16.89 3.42 -3.56
C ARG A 114 17.66 4.73 -3.70
N ARG A 115 17.15 5.81 -3.09
CA ARG A 115 17.96 7.00 -2.85
C ARG A 115 18.64 6.93 -1.48
N LYS A 116 19.91 7.31 -1.47
CA LYS A 116 20.67 7.57 -0.26
C LYS A 116 20.99 9.05 -0.19
N ARG A 117 20.83 9.66 0.98
CA ARG A 117 21.28 11.02 1.28
C ARG A 117 22.18 10.94 2.51
N GLY A 118 23.45 11.33 2.35
CA GLY A 118 24.44 11.22 3.43
C GLY A 118 24.69 9.79 3.91
N GLY A 119 24.55 8.79 3.03
CA GLY A 119 24.74 7.37 3.37
C GLY A 119 23.50 6.67 3.94
N ALA A 120 22.53 7.41 4.47
CA ALA A 120 21.26 6.88 4.98
C ALA A 120 20.21 6.74 3.86
N GLN A 121 19.35 5.72 3.97
CA GLN A 121 18.21 5.51 3.08
C GLN A 121 17.15 6.58 3.35
N ILE A 122 16.60 7.19 2.30
CA ILE A 122 15.44 8.08 2.45
C ILE A 122 14.19 7.20 2.59
N PRO A 123 13.39 7.34 3.68
CA PRO A 123 12.18 6.56 3.85
C PRO A 123 11.14 6.90 2.78
N LEU A 124 10.26 5.95 2.49
CA LEU A 124 9.10 6.19 1.63
C LEU A 124 7.98 6.79 2.47
N ARG A 125 7.45 7.93 2.02
CA ARG A 125 6.20 8.46 2.57
C ARG A 125 5.02 7.59 2.13
N CYS A 126 5.00 7.16 0.86
CA CYS A 126 4.03 6.17 0.39
C CYS A 126 4.36 5.57 -0.99
N ALA A 127 3.65 4.51 -1.34
CA ALA A 127 3.70 3.84 -2.64
C ALA A 127 2.30 3.44 -3.10
N SER A 128 2.10 3.38 -4.42
CA SER A 128 0.92 2.73 -5.02
C SER A 128 1.28 2.10 -6.35
N PHE A 129 0.62 0.98 -6.64
CA PHE A 129 0.62 0.31 -7.93
C PHE A 129 -0.78 0.45 -8.55
N GLY A 130 -0.81 0.54 -9.87
CA GLY A 130 -2.03 0.42 -10.68
C GLY A 130 -1.94 -0.80 -11.61
N TRP A 131 -3.09 -1.24 -12.10
CA TRP A 131 -3.27 -2.51 -12.83
C TRP A 131 -2.39 -2.70 -14.07
N ASN A 132 -2.06 -1.64 -14.80
CA ASN A 132 -1.29 -1.74 -16.05
C ASN A 132 0.24 -1.63 -15.84
N GLY A 133 0.76 -2.16 -14.72
CA GLY A 133 2.16 -2.02 -14.34
C GLY A 133 2.59 -0.57 -14.06
N SER A 134 1.61 0.32 -13.91
CA SER A 134 1.84 1.71 -13.52
C SER A 134 2.14 1.80 -12.04
N TRP A 135 3.06 2.67 -11.63
CA TRP A 135 3.42 2.79 -10.22
C TRP A 135 3.87 4.20 -9.88
N ILE A 136 3.74 4.53 -8.60
CA ILE A 136 4.21 5.78 -8.01
C ILE A 136 4.79 5.52 -6.62
N TYR A 137 5.94 6.13 -6.35
CA TYR A 137 6.56 6.20 -5.03
C TYR A 137 6.79 7.66 -4.67
N VAL A 138 6.53 7.99 -3.42
CA VAL A 138 6.80 9.31 -2.85
C VAL A 138 7.75 9.13 -1.68
N ASP A 139 8.95 9.67 -1.82
CA ASP A 139 9.96 9.68 -0.76
C ASP A 139 9.60 10.74 0.30
N GLU A 140 10.09 10.61 1.53
CA GLU A 140 9.82 11.59 2.60
C GLU A 140 10.28 13.02 2.27
N ASP A 141 11.32 13.16 1.44
CA ASP A 141 11.80 14.47 0.98
C ASP A 141 10.91 15.12 -0.10
N GLY A 142 9.80 14.46 -0.47
CA GLY A 142 8.85 14.92 -1.47
C GLY A 142 9.19 14.54 -2.90
N THR A 143 10.30 13.82 -3.13
CA THR A 143 10.64 13.30 -4.46
C THR A 143 9.59 12.28 -4.90
N VAL A 144 9.09 12.45 -6.13
CA VAL A 144 8.15 11.52 -6.76
C VAL A 144 8.87 10.70 -7.82
N ARG A 145 8.80 9.38 -7.69
CA ARG A 145 9.28 8.41 -8.69
C ARG A 145 8.08 7.68 -9.26
N SER A 146 8.03 7.48 -10.58
CA SER A 146 6.90 6.82 -11.22
C SER A 146 7.27 6.16 -12.53
N GLY A 147 6.50 5.13 -12.90
CA GLY A 147 6.61 4.41 -14.16
C GLY A 147 5.23 4.01 -14.67
N GLY A 148 5.10 3.80 -15.99
CA GLY A 148 3.82 3.39 -16.61
C GLY A 148 2.67 4.39 -16.53
N LEU A 149 2.84 5.57 -15.90
CA LEU A 149 1.79 6.57 -15.79
C LEU A 149 1.44 7.21 -17.14
N ALA A 150 0.13 7.42 -17.37
CA ALA A 150 -0.38 8.21 -18.49
C ALA A 150 0.18 9.64 -18.47
N GLY A 151 0.36 10.23 -19.67
CA GLY A 151 0.93 11.57 -19.82
C GLY A 151 0.16 12.65 -19.06
N THR A 152 -1.17 12.54 -18.99
CA THR A 152 -2.04 13.44 -18.23
C THR A 152 -1.72 13.42 -16.73
N ILE A 153 -1.53 12.23 -16.15
CA ILE A 153 -1.14 12.09 -14.73
C ILE A 153 0.27 12.63 -14.51
N LYS A 154 1.22 12.30 -15.38
CA LYS A 154 2.60 12.84 -15.29
C LYS A 154 2.60 14.38 -15.30
N SER A 155 1.79 15.01 -16.13
CA SER A 155 1.62 16.47 -16.16
C SER A 155 0.99 16.99 -14.86
N ALA A 156 -0.05 16.34 -14.36
CA ALA A 156 -0.69 16.73 -13.09
C ALA A 156 0.31 16.71 -11.91
N LEU A 157 1.14 15.66 -11.81
CA LEU A 157 2.18 15.52 -10.78
C LEU A 157 3.23 16.64 -10.83
N LYS A 158 3.49 17.25 -12.00
CA LYS A 158 4.45 18.36 -12.17
C LYS A 158 3.85 19.73 -11.84
N THR A 159 2.55 19.90 -12.04
CA THR A 159 1.88 21.23 -11.95
C THR A 159 1.45 21.63 -10.55
N LYS A 160 1.39 20.72 -9.58
CA LYS A 160 0.98 21.02 -8.21
C LYS A 160 1.99 20.44 -7.22
N ALA A 161 2.34 21.22 -6.19
CA ALA A 161 2.96 20.68 -4.99
C ALA A 161 2.00 19.64 -4.41
N ILE A 162 2.35 18.36 -4.55
CA ILE A 162 1.54 17.27 -4.04
C ILE A 162 1.64 17.33 -2.51
N ARG A 163 0.60 17.85 -1.86
CA ARG A 163 0.43 17.69 -0.41
C ARG A 163 -0.05 16.26 -0.15
N VAL A 164 0.91 15.33 -0.02
CA VAL A 164 0.63 13.99 0.45
C VAL A 164 0.45 14.05 1.97
N SER A 165 -0.79 14.09 2.45
CA SER A 165 -1.14 13.96 3.86
C SER A 165 -1.74 12.58 4.11
N GLY A 166 -0.98 11.69 4.77
CA GLY A 166 -1.42 10.35 5.17
C GLY A 166 -0.89 9.21 4.30
N SER A 167 -0.80 8.03 4.90
CA SER A 167 -0.38 6.76 4.27
C SER A 167 -1.19 6.48 3.01
N CYS A 168 -0.52 6.40 1.85
CA CYS A 168 -1.17 6.03 0.59
C CYS A 168 -1.27 4.50 0.49
N ILE A 169 -2.41 4.02 0.01
CA ILE A 169 -2.73 2.61 -0.22
C ILE A 169 -3.35 2.48 -1.63
N SER A 170 -3.19 1.27 -2.20
CA SER A 170 -3.61 0.77 -3.52
C SER A 170 -4.78 1.52 -4.15
N THR A 171 -4.58 1.95 -5.40
CA THR A 171 -5.60 2.62 -6.22
C THR A 171 -6.14 1.66 -7.28
N PRO A 172 -7.46 1.59 -7.50
CA PRO A 172 -7.98 0.97 -8.70
C PRO A 172 -7.69 1.91 -9.87
N ASP A 173 -7.05 1.35 -10.88
CA ASP A 173 -6.86 1.86 -12.22
C ASP A 173 -6.47 3.36 -12.40
N LEU A 174 -5.19 3.60 -12.72
CA LEU A 174 -4.67 4.94 -13.06
C LEU A 174 -5.05 5.40 -14.48
N THR A 175 -5.88 4.64 -15.20
CA THR A 175 -6.47 5.09 -16.45
C THR A 175 -7.73 5.91 -16.20
N LEU A 176 -7.63 7.22 -16.44
CA LEU A 176 -8.78 8.09 -16.69
C LEU A 176 -9.60 7.48 -17.84
N ARG A 177 -10.67 6.73 -17.55
CA ARG A 177 -11.68 6.45 -18.55
C ARG A 177 -12.31 7.78 -18.93
N ARG A 178 -12.17 8.13 -20.20
CA ARG A 178 -12.92 9.21 -20.85
C ARG A 178 -14.39 8.97 -20.52
N MET A 179 -15.02 9.86 -19.75
CA MET A 179 -16.48 9.94 -19.78
C MET A 179 -16.85 10.38 -21.19
N SER A 180 -17.29 9.45 -22.01
CA SER A 180 -18.02 9.75 -23.24
C SER A 180 -19.37 10.34 -22.83
N ASN A 181 -19.67 11.50 -23.43
CA ASN A 181 -20.88 12.32 -23.25
C ASN A 181 -22.18 11.52 -23.32
#